data_AF-A0A3A5YZB1-F1
#
_entry.id   AF-A0A3A5YZB1-F1
#
_cell.length_a   1.000
_cell.length_b   1.000
_cell.length_c   1.000
_cell.angle_alpha   90.00
_cell.angle_beta   90.00
_cell.angle_gamma   90.00
#
_symmetry.space_group_name_H-M   'P 1'
#
loop_
_entity.id
_entity.type
_entity.pdbx_description
1 polymer ?
#
loop_
_entity_poly.entity_id
_entity_poly.type
_entity_poly.pdbx_seq_one_letter_code
_entity_poly.pdbx_strand_id
1 'polypeptide(L)'
;MSDLILTEFDLQEFNEWMLTIQKASEDLNYILKKIRGMGYEKITLNELLKNPRGICKEILSEKNVLNRIFEKRQIGIFDLENPDYDNCLKEVRSKSIRVAHLRKRLLRVYELLVSYGFKPEDLFEEENGKVVISQRVEHSYFSRNASYLNSGEEALSILYDICDSLMKLKQHKINLHVLQNLLVSEERYKVDMKAFEKFVDSNGI
;
A
#
# COMPACT_ATOMS: atom_id res chain seq x y z
N MET A 1 -33.53 -23.67 -13.33
CA MET A 1 -32.70 -22.60 -12.76
C MET A 1 -31.60 -23.29 -12.00
N SER A 2 -30.49 -23.54 -12.68
CA SER A 2 -29.28 -24.09 -12.09
C SER A 2 -28.64 -22.99 -11.25
N ASP A 3 -28.36 -23.27 -9.98
CA ASP A 3 -27.56 -22.42 -9.11
C ASP A 3 -26.20 -22.17 -9.77
N LEU A 4 -26.06 -21.02 -10.45
CA LEU A 4 -24.78 -20.53 -10.93
C LEU A 4 -23.99 -20.02 -9.72
N ILE A 5 -23.35 -20.96 -9.06
CA ILE A 5 -22.26 -20.71 -8.12
C ILE A 5 -21.23 -19.85 -8.87
N LEU A 6 -20.72 -18.81 -8.20
CA LEU A 6 -19.49 -18.07 -8.51
C LEU A 6 -18.28 -19.02 -8.61
N THR A 7 -18.28 -20.00 -9.51
CA THR A 7 -17.22 -21.01 -9.62
C THR A 7 -15.90 -20.42 -10.12
N GLU A 8 -15.90 -19.20 -10.65
CA GLU A 8 -14.71 -18.55 -11.22
C GLU A 8 -14.15 -17.42 -10.36
N PHE A 9 -14.92 -16.82 -9.45
CA PHE A 9 -14.40 -15.79 -8.55
C PHE A 9 -13.87 -16.43 -7.28
N ASP A 10 -12.55 -16.53 -7.21
CA ASP A 10 -11.87 -16.95 -5.99
C ASP A 10 -11.83 -15.79 -4.99
N LEU A 11 -12.83 -15.77 -4.10
CA LEU A 11 -12.91 -14.82 -3.00
C LEU A 11 -11.67 -14.91 -2.09
N GLN A 12 -11.12 -16.10 -1.89
CA GLN A 12 -9.94 -16.29 -1.06
C GLN A 12 -8.72 -15.61 -1.71
N GLU A 13 -8.51 -15.81 -3.01
CA GLU A 13 -7.46 -15.11 -3.77
C GLU A 13 -7.63 -13.59 -3.70
N PHE A 14 -8.84 -13.08 -3.91
CA PHE A 14 -9.12 -11.64 -3.79
C PHE A 14 -8.83 -11.11 -2.38
N ASN A 15 -9.21 -11.86 -1.34
CA ASN A 15 -8.96 -11.45 0.05
C ASN A 15 -7.46 -11.46 0.38
N GLU A 16 -6.73 -12.49 -0.02
CA GLU A 16 -5.28 -12.56 0.13
C GLU A 16 -4.57 -11.40 -0.60
N TRP A 17 -5.05 -11.08 -1.80
CA TRP A 17 -4.58 -9.94 -2.57
C TRP A 17 -4.85 -8.62 -1.83
N MET A 18 -6.07 -8.37 -1.37
CA MET A 18 -6.42 -7.16 -0.63
C MET A 18 -5.63 -6.99 0.68
N LEU A 19 -5.41 -8.07 1.44
CA LEU A 19 -4.55 -8.06 2.63
C LEU A 19 -3.10 -7.68 2.28
N THR A 20 -2.63 -8.13 1.13
CA THR A 20 -1.30 -7.77 0.61
C THR A 20 -1.24 -6.28 0.24
N ILE A 21 -2.28 -5.73 -0.39
CA ILE A 21 -2.40 -4.30 -0.67
C ILE A 21 -2.47 -3.46 0.62
N GLN A 22 -3.20 -3.91 1.64
CA GLN A 22 -3.26 -3.26 2.95
C GLN A 22 -1.87 -3.17 3.61
N LYS A 23 -1.13 -4.28 3.66
CA LYS A 23 0.25 -4.31 4.17
C LYS A 23 1.18 -3.38 3.39
N ALA A 24 1.03 -3.34 2.06
CA ALA A 24 1.81 -2.43 1.22
C ALA A 24 1.49 -0.96 1.53
N SER A 25 0.22 -0.61 1.76
CA SER A 25 -0.19 0.73 2.20
C SER A 25 0.44 1.12 3.55
N GLU A 26 0.46 0.20 4.52
CA GLU A 26 1.11 0.42 5.82
C GLU A 26 2.63 0.65 5.68
N ASP A 27 3.29 -0.16 4.84
CA ASP A 27 4.71 -0.01 4.55
C ASP A 27 5.01 1.33 3.87
N LEU A 28 4.19 1.76 2.91
CA LEU A 28 4.33 3.05 2.24
C LEU A 28 4.15 4.23 3.21
N ASN A 29 3.16 4.17 4.10
CA ASN A 29 2.98 5.15 5.17
C ASN A 29 4.21 5.22 6.09
N TYR A 30 4.74 4.07 6.49
CA TYR A 30 5.94 4.01 7.31
C TYR A 30 7.15 4.61 6.58
N ILE A 31 7.35 4.26 5.31
CA ILE A 31 8.45 4.77 4.48
C ILE A 31 8.36 6.29 4.33
N LEU A 32 7.21 6.82 3.92
CA LEU A 32 7.00 8.26 3.76
C LEU A 32 7.24 9.01 5.08
N LYS A 33 6.70 8.51 6.19
CA LYS A 33 6.93 9.11 7.52
C LYS A 33 8.42 9.19 7.85
N LYS A 34 9.19 8.13 7.56
CA LYS A 34 10.63 8.11 7.83
C LYS A 34 11.43 9.01 6.90
N ILE A 35 11.12 9.04 5.61
CA ILE A 35 11.77 9.92 4.65
C ILE A 35 11.49 11.39 4.98
N ARG A 36 10.23 11.74 5.30
CA ARG A 36 9.87 13.10 5.74
C ARG A 36 10.59 13.49 7.03
N GLY A 37 10.67 12.57 8.00
CA GLY A 37 11.45 12.77 9.23
C GLY A 37 12.97 12.88 9.02
N MET A 38 13.48 12.50 7.84
CA MET A 38 14.84 12.79 7.42
C MET A 38 14.96 14.17 6.75
N GLY A 39 13.93 15.03 6.76
CA GLY A 39 13.97 16.37 6.18
C GLY A 39 13.61 16.43 4.69
N TYR A 40 13.03 15.37 4.12
CA TYR A 40 12.44 15.37 2.78
C TYR A 40 10.92 15.53 2.88
N GLU A 41 10.46 16.61 3.53
CA GLU A 41 9.05 16.80 3.91
C GLU A 41 8.09 16.83 2.71
N LYS A 42 8.57 17.33 1.57
CA LYS A 42 7.79 17.50 0.34
C LYS A 42 7.65 16.24 -0.51
N ILE A 43 8.30 15.13 -0.14
CA ILE A 43 8.19 13.90 -0.93
C ILE A 43 6.74 13.40 -0.95
N THR A 44 6.26 13.12 -2.15
CA THR A 44 4.92 12.59 -2.42
C THR A 44 4.95 11.08 -2.65
N LEU A 45 3.80 10.42 -2.48
CA LEU A 45 3.62 9.02 -2.86
C LEU A 45 3.99 8.76 -4.33
N ASN A 46 3.63 9.69 -5.21
CA ASN A 46 3.85 9.54 -6.65
C ASN A 46 5.35 9.57 -7.00
N GLU A 47 6.12 10.50 -6.42
CA GLU A 47 7.58 10.52 -6.58
C GLU A 47 8.22 9.25 -6.03
N LEU A 48 7.73 8.74 -4.89
CA LEU A 48 8.22 7.54 -4.25
C LEU A 48 8.07 6.30 -5.16
N LEU A 49 6.92 6.18 -5.84
CA LEU A 49 6.57 5.00 -6.62
C LEU A 49 6.94 5.07 -8.11
N LYS A 50 7.06 6.27 -8.69
CA LYS A 50 7.53 6.44 -10.09
C LYS A 50 9.02 6.15 -10.27
N ASN A 51 9.84 6.47 -9.26
CA ASN A 51 11.28 6.27 -9.35
C ASN A 51 11.88 5.70 -8.04
N PRO A 52 11.49 4.48 -7.63
CA PRO A 52 11.94 3.89 -6.37
C PRO A 52 13.46 3.68 -6.36
N ARG A 53 14.07 3.40 -7.52
CA ARG A 53 15.53 3.25 -7.65
C ARG A 53 16.27 4.57 -7.44
N GLY A 54 15.75 5.67 -7.98
CA GLY A 54 16.25 7.02 -7.73
C GLY A 54 16.18 7.37 -6.25
N ILE A 55 15.02 7.16 -5.61
CA ILE A 55 14.85 7.36 -4.16
C ILE A 55 15.84 6.51 -3.35
N CYS A 56 16.04 5.25 -3.74
CA CYS A 56 17.03 4.38 -3.11
C CYS A 56 18.47 4.92 -3.18
N LYS A 57 18.82 5.57 -4.30
CA LYS A 57 20.18 6.07 -4.56
C LYS A 57 20.41 7.44 -3.93
N GLU A 58 19.44 8.33 -4.01
CA GLU A 58 19.58 9.74 -3.63
C GLU A 58 19.23 9.98 -2.17
N ILE A 59 18.13 9.40 -1.70
CA ILE A 59 17.59 9.64 -0.36
C ILE A 59 18.01 8.53 0.61
N LEU A 60 17.79 7.28 0.20
CA LEU A 60 17.99 6.12 1.06
C LEU A 60 19.36 5.46 0.84
N SER A 61 20.41 6.24 0.55
CA SER A 61 21.78 5.73 0.43
C SER A 61 22.61 5.99 1.69
N GLU A 62 23.55 5.10 1.95
CA GLU A 62 24.55 5.28 3.02
C GLU A 62 25.37 6.57 2.82
N LYS A 63 25.71 6.90 1.57
CA LYS A 63 26.38 8.16 1.24
C LYS A 63 25.57 9.38 1.69
N ASN A 64 24.26 9.39 1.44
CA ASN A 64 23.40 10.47 1.88
C ASN A 64 23.31 10.54 3.41
N VAL A 65 23.19 9.39 4.09
CA VAL A 65 23.21 9.32 5.56
C VAL A 65 24.50 9.89 6.13
N LEU A 66 25.64 9.51 5.54
CA LEU A 66 26.97 9.98 5.93
C LEU A 66 27.06 11.49 5.78
N ASN A 67 26.81 12.03 4.59
CA ASN A 67 26.89 13.47 4.33
C ASN A 67 26.03 14.26 5.32
N ARG A 68 24.78 13.85 5.53
CA ARG A 68 23.86 14.55 6.42
C ARG A 68 24.27 14.56 7.89
N ILE A 69 24.87 13.48 8.39
CA ILE A 69 25.33 13.43 9.79
C ILE A 69 26.52 14.36 9.97
N PHE A 70 27.50 14.27 9.06
CA PHE A 70 28.72 15.08 9.13
C PHE A 70 28.43 16.57 8.92
N GLU A 71 27.56 16.91 7.96
CA GLU A 71 27.07 18.28 7.75
C GLU A 71 26.35 18.82 8.98
N LYS A 72 25.43 18.03 9.58
CA LYS A 72 24.70 18.44 10.78
C LYS A 72 25.63 18.71 11.97
N ARG A 73 26.72 17.95 12.07
CA ARG A 73 27.73 18.07 13.13
C ARG A 73 28.80 19.13 12.81
N GLN A 74 28.80 19.66 11.58
CA GLN A 74 29.83 20.55 11.06
C GLN A 74 31.25 19.95 11.14
N ILE A 75 31.35 18.64 10.87
CA ILE A 75 32.63 17.89 10.91
C ILE A 75 32.98 17.48 9.48
N GLY A 76 34.26 17.61 9.10
CA GLY A 76 34.75 17.11 7.82
C GLY A 76 34.73 15.58 7.76
N ILE A 77 34.34 15.01 6.62
CA ILE A 77 34.28 13.54 6.43
C ILE A 77 35.66 12.87 6.61
N PHE A 78 36.75 13.64 6.52
CA PHE A 78 38.12 13.17 6.73
C PHE A 78 38.81 13.83 7.93
N ASP A 79 38.05 14.52 8.80
CA ASP A 79 38.55 15.16 10.01
C ASP A 79 38.70 14.13 11.14
N LEU A 80 39.66 13.22 10.97
CA LEU A 80 39.90 12.07 11.86
C LEU A 80 40.35 12.47 13.27
N GLU A 81 40.86 13.69 13.44
CA GLU A 81 41.32 14.22 14.72
C GLU A 81 40.18 14.81 15.54
N ASN A 82 39.00 14.98 14.94
CA ASN A 82 37.84 15.51 15.64
C ASN A 82 37.36 14.51 16.72
N PRO A 83 37.23 14.92 17.99
CA PRO A 83 36.82 14.02 19.07
C PRO A 83 35.41 13.43 18.87
N ASP A 84 34.56 14.07 18.07
CA ASP A 84 33.21 13.60 17.73
C ASP A 84 33.15 12.77 16.44
N TYR A 85 34.27 12.55 15.74
CA TYR A 85 34.31 11.78 14.50
C TYR A 85 33.77 10.35 14.67
N ASP A 86 34.23 9.64 15.71
CA ASP A 86 33.76 8.29 16.02
C ASP A 86 32.28 8.24 16.39
N ASN A 87 31.77 9.29 17.05
CA ASN A 87 30.35 9.42 17.35
C ASN A 87 29.54 9.58 16.06
N CYS A 88 30.03 10.36 15.10
CA CYS A 88 29.42 10.48 13.78
C CYS A 88 29.39 9.13 13.07
N LEU A 89 30.50 8.38 13.03
CA LEU A 89 30.55 7.06 12.41
C LEU A 89 29.59 6.05 13.05
N LYS A 90 29.48 6.03 14.38
CA LYS A 90 28.50 5.19 15.09
C LYS A 90 27.07 5.55 14.70
N GLU A 91 26.77 6.85 14.59
CA GLU A 91 25.45 7.32 14.14
C GLU A 91 25.18 6.93 12.68
N VAL A 92 26.18 7.05 11.79
CA VAL A 92 26.09 6.63 10.39
C VAL A 92 25.74 5.15 10.31
N ARG A 93 26.51 4.27 10.98
CA ARG A 93 26.23 2.82 10.97
C ARG A 93 24.81 2.50 11.41
N SER A 94 24.35 3.10 12.51
CA SER A 94 22.99 2.89 13.01
C SER A 94 21.91 3.34 12.02
N LYS A 95 22.06 4.53 11.43
CA LYS A 95 21.10 5.08 10.46
C LYS A 95 21.14 4.36 9.12
N SER A 96 22.31 3.92 8.66
CA SER A 96 22.49 3.14 7.43
C SER A 96 21.73 1.82 7.49
N ILE A 97 21.72 1.12 8.63
CA ILE A 97 20.91 -0.10 8.82
C ILE A 97 19.42 0.20 8.65
N ARG A 98 18.93 1.27 9.27
CA ARG A 98 17.52 1.69 9.16
C ARG A 98 17.15 2.04 7.73
N VAL A 99 18.02 2.76 7.04
CA VAL A 99 17.85 3.16 5.64
C VAL A 99 17.88 1.95 4.70
N ALA A 100 18.74 0.97 4.95
CA ALA A 100 18.76 -0.29 4.19
C ALA A 100 17.44 -1.08 4.35
N HIS A 101 16.84 -1.09 5.55
CA HIS A 101 15.52 -1.67 5.76
C HIS A 101 14.42 -0.93 4.99
N LEU A 102 14.44 0.40 4.97
CA LEU A 102 13.49 1.21 4.19
C LEU A 102 13.60 0.93 2.69
N ARG A 103 14.83 0.84 2.15
CA ARG A 103 15.04 0.45 0.75
C ARG A 103 14.43 -0.90 0.43
N LYS A 104 14.69 -1.91 1.26
CA LYS A 104 14.15 -3.26 1.05
C LYS A 104 12.62 -3.25 1.03
N ARG A 105 11.97 -2.49 1.91
CA ARG A 105 10.51 -2.36 1.92
C ARG A 105 9.98 -1.66 0.68
N LEU A 106 10.57 -0.52 0.30
CA LEU A 106 10.17 0.23 -0.89
C LEU A 106 10.27 -0.63 -2.17
N LEU A 107 11.39 -1.34 -2.33
CA LEU A 107 11.59 -2.21 -3.49
C LEU A 107 10.62 -3.38 -3.52
N ARG A 108 10.27 -3.97 -2.37
CA ARG A 108 9.22 -5.02 -2.31
C ARG A 108 7.86 -4.50 -2.74
N VAL A 109 7.45 -3.32 -2.29
CA VAL A 109 6.18 -2.72 -2.72
C VAL A 109 6.20 -2.43 -4.23
N TYR A 110 7.34 -1.96 -4.75
CA TYR A 110 7.48 -1.76 -6.19
C TYR A 110 7.44 -3.06 -6.98
N GLU A 111 8.13 -4.10 -6.53
CA GLU A 111 8.10 -5.44 -7.14
C GLU A 111 6.68 -6.01 -7.14
N LEU A 112 5.91 -5.79 -6.05
CA LEU A 112 4.50 -6.15 -5.96
C LEU A 112 3.65 -5.44 -7.03
N LEU A 113 3.83 -4.12 -7.18
CA LEU A 113 3.13 -3.34 -8.20
C LEU A 113 3.43 -3.86 -9.61
N VAL A 114 4.71 -4.15 -9.88
CA VAL A 114 5.15 -4.70 -11.17
C VAL A 114 4.63 -6.12 -11.39
N SER A 115 4.62 -7.00 -10.39
CA SER A 115 4.17 -8.39 -10.53
C SER A 115 2.69 -8.50 -10.86
N TYR A 116 1.87 -7.66 -10.22
CA TYR A 116 0.46 -7.55 -10.58
C TYR A 116 0.21 -6.64 -11.79
N GLY A 117 1.26 -5.97 -12.28
CA GLY A 117 1.26 -5.02 -13.37
C GLY A 117 0.59 -3.67 -13.07
N PHE A 118 0.09 -3.41 -11.86
CA PHE A 118 -0.76 -2.24 -11.58
C PHE A 118 0.06 -0.96 -11.59
N LYS A 119 -0.57 0.15 -12.01
CA LYS A 119 0.01 1.46 -11.76
C LYS A 119 -0.17 1.81 -10.28
N PRO A 120 0.76 2.58 -9.69
CA PRO A 120 0.61 3.08 -8.32
C PRO A 120 -0.77 3.70 -8.03
N GLU A 121 -1.26 4.51 -8.96
CA GLU A 121 -2.51 5.25 -8.84
C GLU A 121 -3.76 4.36 -8.93
N ASP A 122 -3.62 3.11 -9.39
CA ASP A 122 -4.72 2.15 -9.43
C ASP A 122 -5.02 1.58 -8.04
N LEU A 123 -4.03 1.58 -7.15
CA LEU A 123 -4.08 0.89 -5.84
C LEU A 123 -3.97 1.85 -4.65
N PHE A 124 -3.28 2.97 -4.81
CA PHE A 124 -2.95 3.86 -3.70
C PHE A 124 -3.22 5.33 -4.04
N GLU A 125 -3.69 6.06 -3.04
CA GLU A 125 -3.89 7.51 -3.07
C GLU A 125 -3.23 8.14 -1.85
N GLU A 126 -3.03 9.47 -1.89
CA GLU A 126 -2.51 10.22 -0.75
C GLU A 126 -3.58 11.19 -0.22
N GLU A 127 -4.05 10.93 1.00
CA GLU A 127 -5.03 11.77 1.69
C GLU A 127 -4.41 12.34 2.97
N ASN A 128 -4.39 13.66 3.12
CA ASN A 128 -3.82 14.35 4.29
C ASN A 128 -2.40 13.88 4.66
N GLY A 129 -1.57 13.62 3.65
CA GLY A 129 -0.20 13.15 3.83
C GLY A 129 -0.06 11.68 4.23
N LYS A 130 -1.15 10.90 4.20
CA LYS A 130 -1.14 9.46 4.44
C LYS A 130 -1.49 8.71 3.18
N VAL A 131 -0.87 7.55 2.99
CA VAL A 131 -1.24 6.62 1.92
C VAL A 131 -2.52 5.92 2.34
N VAL A 132 -3.52 5.98 1.48
CA VAL A 132 -4.76 5.23 1.63
C VAL A 132 -4.91 4.31 0.42
N ILE A 133 -5.71 3.26 0.59
CA ILE A 133 -6.04 2.40 -0.54
C ILE A 133 -6.97 3.19 -1.46
N SER A 134 -6.65 3.23 -2.75
CA SER A 134 -7.46 3.94 -3.74
C SER A 134 -8.89 3.41 -3.72
N GLN A 135 -9.86 4.31 -3.87
CA GLN A 135 -11.25 3.89 -4.08
C GLN A 135 -11.40 3.04 -5.35
N ARG A 136 -10.46 3.11 -6.30
CA ARG A 136 -10.49 2.36 -7.55
C ARG A 136 -9.92 0.95 -7.43
N VAL A 137 -9.30 0.58 -6.30
CA VAL A 137 -8.55 -0.68 -6.12
C VAL A 137 -9.35 -1.92 -6.55
N GLU A 138 -10.59 -2.02 -6.11
CA GLU A 138 -11.48 -3.16 -6.37
C GLU A 138 -11.84 -3.21 -7.85
N HIS A 139 -12.24 -2.08 -8.43
CA HIS A 139 -12.53 -1.98 -9.86
C HIS A 139 -11.29 -2.34 -10.70
N SER A 140 -10.11 -1.88 -10.31
CA SER A 140 -8.84 -2.19 -10.98
C SER A 140 -8.54 -3.70 -10.93
N TYR A 141 -8.77 -4.34 -9.78
CA TYR A 141 -8.64 -5.80 -9.64
C TYR A 141 -9.58 -6.54 -10.58
N PHE A 142 -10.88 -6.26 -10.51
CA PHE A 142 -11.88 -6.95 -11.32
C PHE A 142 -11.66 -6.73 -12.81
N SER A 143 -11.33 -5.51 -13.23
CA SER A 143 -11.07 -5.19 -14.65
C SER A 143 -9.92 -5.99 -15.25
N ARG A 144 -8.94 -6.39 -14.43
CA ARG A 144 -7.75 -7.10 -14.88
C ARG A 144 -7.81 -8.60 -14.75
N ASN A 145 -8.45 -9.08 -13.70
CA ASN A 145 -8.66 -10.50 -13.49
C ASN A 145 -9.93 -11.00 -14.19
N ALA A 146 -10.47 -10.21 -15.12
CA ALA A 146 -11.61 -10.52 -15.97
C ALA A 146 -11.31 -11.62 -17.03
N SER A 147 -10.66 -12.72 -16.63
CA SER A 147 -10.68 -13.97 -17.40
C SER A 147 -12.12 -14.46 -17.65
N TYR A 148 -13.08 -13.99 -16.84
CA TYR A 148 -14.53 -14.16 -16.97
C TYR A 148 -15.17 -13.44 -18.17
N LEU A 149 -14.45 -12.57 -18.89
CA LEU A 149 -14.96 -11.99 -20.15
C LEU A 149 -15.26 -13.07 -21.20
N ASN A 150 -14.68 -14.26 -21.03
CA ASN A 150 -14.96 -15.44 -21.83
C ASN A 150 -16.09 -16.35 -21.27
N SER A 151 -16.68 -16.05 -20.10
CA SER A 151 -17.69 -16.91 -19.45
C SER A 151 -19.15 -16.50 -19.68
N GLY A 152 -19.42 -15.62 -20.65
CA GLY A 152 -20.76 -15.34 -21.20
C GLY A 152 -21.49 -14.15 -20.57
N GLU A 153 -22.67 -13.82 -21.10
CA GLU A 153 -23.46 -12.62 -20.74
C GLU A 153 -23.89 -12.58 -19.26
N GLU A 154 -24.11 -13.74 -18.63
CA GLU A 154 -24.61 -13.84 -17.25
C GLU A 154 -23.52 -13.49 -16.22
N ALA A 155 -22.29 -13.97 -16.43
CA ALA A 155 -21.14 -13.61 -15.60
C ALA A 155 -20.82 -12.11 -15.70
N LEU A 156 -20.97 -11.54 -16.90
CA LEU A 156 -20.87 -10.10 -17.12
C LEU A 156 -21.95 -9.33 -16.36
N SER A 157 -23.21 -9.80 -16.37
CA SER A 157 -24.30 -9.19 -15.61
C SER A 157 -24.02 -9.17 -14.10
N ILE A 158 -23.55 -10.28 -13.53
CA ILE A 158 -23.20 -10.36 -12.10
C ILE A 158 -22.05 -9.39 -11.76
N LEU A 159 -21.05 -9.29 -12.62
CA LEU A 159 -19.96 -8.31 -12.46
C LEU A 159 -20.47 -6.87 -12.54
N TYR A 160 -21.36 -6.57 -13.48
CA TYR A 160 -22.01 -5.27 -13.54
C TYR A 160 -22.80 -4.98 -12.27
N ASP A 161 -23.56 -5.95 -11.75
CA ASP A 161 -24.33 -5.80 -10.51
C ASP A 161 -23.44 -5.60 -9.28
N ILE A 162 -22.32 -6.33 -9.19
CA ILE A 162 -21.30 -6.15 -8.15
C ILE A 162 -20.68 -4.75 -8.28
N CYS A 163 -20.24 -4.35 -9.48
CA CYS A 163 -19.67 -3.03 -9.73
C CYS A 163 -20.67 -1.91 -9.42
N ASP A 164 -21.94 -2.06 -9.79
CA ASP A 164 -23.01 -1.10 -9.49
C ASP A 164 -23.26 -1.02 -7.98
N SER A 165 -23.29 -2.17 -7.31
CA SER A 165 -23.43 -2.23 -5.84
C SER A 165 -22.24 -1.58 -5.15
N LEU A 166 -21.02 -1.82 -5.61
CA LEU A 166 -19.80 -1.17 -5.15
C LEU A 166 -19.85 0.35 -5.39
N MET A 167 -20.32 0.79 -6.55
CA MET A 167 -20.46 2.20 -6.88
C MET A 167 -21.51 2.89 -6.00
N LYS A 168 -22.63 2.21 -5.69
CA LYS A 168 -23.63 2.69 -4.73
C LYS A 168 -23.04 2.77 -3.31
N LEU A 169 -22.34 1.73 -2.86
CA LEU A 169 -21.65 1.73 -1.56
C LEU A 169 -20.61 2.87 -1.44
N LYS A 170 -19.88 3.16 -2.52
CA LYS A 170 -18.95 4.30 -2.58
C LYS A 170 -19.61 5.66 -2.40
N GLN A 171 -20.86 5.84 -2.86
CA GLN A 171 -21.60 7.09 -2.60
C GLN A 171 -21.78 7.34 -1.09
N HIS A 172 -21.79 6.27 -0.30
CA HIS A 172 -21.81 6.29 1.16
C HIS A 172 -20.43 6.20 1.81
N LYS A 173 -19.34 6.32 1.03
CA LYS A 173 -17.94 6.14 1.47
C LYS A 173 -17.61 4.75 2.01
N ILE A 174 -18.39 3.73 1.61
CA ILE A 174 -18.22 2.34 2.00
C ILE A 174 -17.48 1.61 0.87
N ASN A 175 -16.37 0.96 1.20
CA ASN A 175 -15.59 0.14 0.25
C ASN A 175 -15.65 -1.34 0.66
N LEU A 176 -15.51 -2.28 -0.27
CA LEU A 176 -15.65 -3.72 -0.01
C LEU A 176 -14.62 -4.23 1.00
N HIS A 177 -13.41 -3.68 0.99
CA HIS A 177 -12.39 -4.05 1.99
C HIS A 177 -12.79 -3.71 3.43
N VAL A 178 -13.69 -2.74 3.64
CA VAL A 178 -14.27 -2.48 4.97
C VAL A 178 -15.26 -3.58 5.35
N LEU A 179 -15.96 -4.12 4.36
CA LEU A 179 -16.89 -5.25 4.51
C LEU A 179 -16.16 -6.59 4.71
N GLN A 180 -14.85 -6.70 4.47
CA GLN A 180 -14.08 -7.92 4.73
C GLN A 180 -14.16 -8.37 6.18
N ASN A 181 -14.17 -7.42 7.13
CA ASN A 181 -14.32 -7.72 8.55
C ASN A 181 -15.72 -8.29 8.90
N LEU A 182 -16.67 -8.20 7.97
CA LEU A 182 -18.04 -8.65 8.15
C LEU A 182 -18.23 -10.09 7.66
N LEU A 183 -17.30 -10.69 6.92
CA LEU A 183 -17.48 -12.01 6.31
C LEU A 183 -16.66 -13.06 7.08
N VAL A 184 -17.30 -14.16 7.53
CA VAL A 184 -16.69 -15.12 8.49
C VAL A 184 -16.37 -16.49 7.88
N SER A 185 -16.79 -16.82 6.65
CA SER A 185 -16.64 -18.19 6.13
C SER A 185 -16.63 -18.29 4.60
N GLU A 186 -15.67 -19.08 4.07
CA GLU A 186 -15.45 -19.37 2.64
C GLU A 186 -16.51 -20.28 2.01
N GLU A 187 -17.23 -21.10 2.79
CA GLU A 187 -18.20 -22.06 2.21
C GLU A 187 -19.62 -21.49 2.10
N ARG A 188 -19.97 -20.49 2.93
CA ARG A 188 -21.23 -19.74 2.86
C ARG A 188 -20.98 -18.36 3.43
N TYR A 189 -21.11 -17.32 2.60
CA TYR A 189 -21.02 -15.91 3.01
C TYR A 189 -21.96 -15.61 4.19
N LYS A 190 -21.47 -15.77 5.41
CA LYS A 190 -22.17 -15.40 6.63
C LYS A 190 -21.61 -14.08 7.13
N VAL A 191 -22.52 -13.13 7.30
CA VAL A 191 -22.22 -11.83 7.89
C VAL A 191 -22.05 -12.00 9.41
N ASP A 192 -20.92 -11.56 9.97
CA ASP A 192 -20.77 -11.35 11.40
C ASP A 192 -21.66 -10.18 11.80
N MET A 193 -22.81 -10.49 12.39
CA MET A 193 -23.77 -9.48 12.80
C MET A 193 -23.18 -8.50 13.82
N LYS A 194 -22.23 -8.90 14.68
CA LYS A 194 -21.58 -7.98 15.62
C LYS A 194 -20.65 -7.01 14.92
N ALA A 195 -19.90 -7.51 13.93
CA ALA A 195 -19.05 -6.64 13.11
C ALA A 195 -19.92 -5.70 12.25
N PHE A 196 -21.06 -6.19 11.76
CA PHE A 196 -22.00 -5.43 10.93
C PHE A 196 -22.66 -4.31 11.73
N GLU A 197 -23.19 -4.61 12.92
CA GLU A 197 -23.75 -3.60 13.84
C GLU A 197 -22.71 -2.50 14.14
N LYS A 198 -21.48 -2.89 14.47
CA LYS A 198 -20.39 -1.94 14.71
C LYS A 198 -20.07 -1.10 13.47
N PHE A 199 -20.13 -1.69 12.28
CA PHE A 199 -19.89 -1.01 11.02
C PHE A 199 -20.99 0.02 10.72
N VAL A 200 -22.26 -0.33 10.93
CA VAL A 200 -23.41 0.57 10.78
C VAL A 200 -23.26 1.77 11.72
N ASP A 201 -23.00 1.51 13.00
CA ASP A 201 -22.79 2.56 14.01
C ASP A 201 -21.61 3.49 13.66
N SER A 202 -20.51 2.93 13.17
CA SER A 202 -19.29 3.69 12.86
C SER A 202 -19.40 4.55 11.60
N ASN A 203 -20.34 4.24 10.70
CA ASN A 203 -20.52 4.94 9.43
C ASN A 203 -21.82 5.75 9.34
N GLY A 204 -22.65 5.74 10.39
CA GLY A 204 -23.87 6.54 10.47
C GLY A 204 -24.93 6.14 9.43
N ILE A 205 -25.06 4.84 9.19
CA ILE A 205 -26.04 4.22 8.28
C ILE A 205 -27.27 3.81 9.08
#